data_AF-A0A182VV01-F1
#
_entry.id   AF-A0A182VV01-F1
#
_cell.length_a   1.000
_cell.length_b   1.000
_cell.length_c   1.000
_cell.angle_alpha   90.00
_cell.angle_beta   90.00
_cell.angle_gamma   90.00
#
_symmetry.space_group_name_H-M   'P 1'
#
loop_
_entity.id
_entity.type
_entity.pdbx_description
1 polymer ?
#
loop_
_entity_poly.entity_id
_entity_poly.type
_entity_poly.pdbx_seq_one_letter_code
_entity_poly.pdbx_strand_id
1 'polypeptide(L)'
;MVQIKTLQHRLRNFRSGVWNEGHSKLERKIHKLVEDHLRIIRYVKDINDLVTYICLIEFLSFGLILCALLFLLNVINVMAQAVIVVAYIFSMLAQIFAFYWHSNEVREESMKIAEAAYSGPWVDVENSIKKKLLLIIIRAQRPLEITVGNLYPMTLEMFQSLLNVSYSYFTILRRLYN
;
A
#
# COMPACT_ATOMS: atom_id res chain seq x y z
N MET A 1 -1.61 -1.99 -8.76
CA MET A 1 -2.62 -3.04 -8.45
C MET A 1 -2.84 -4.06 -9.59
N VAL A 2 -3.18 -3.65 -10.82
CA VAL A 2 -3.53 -4.59 -11.94
C VAL A 2 -2.42 -5.61 -12.24
N GLN A 3 -1.15 -5.18 -12.23
CA GLN A 3 -0.02 -6.07 -12.47
C GLN A 3 0.16 -7.13 -11.38
N ILE A 4 -0.08 -6.79 -10.10
CA ILE A 4 -0.03 -7.73 -8.97
C ILE A 4 -1.13 -8.79 -9.11
N LYS A 5 -2.38 -8.37 -9.38
CA LYS A 5 -3.51 -9.28 -9.58
C LYS A 5 -3.31 -10.19 -10.80
N THR A 6 -2.74 -9.66 -11.88
CA THR A 6 -2.40 -10.44 -13.07
C THR A 6 -1.34 -11.50 -12.77
N LEU A 7 -0.33 -11.16 -11.97
CA LEU A 7 0.70 -12.10 -11.55
C LEU A 7 0.12 -13.22 -10.67
N GLN A 8 -0.72 -12.88 -9.69
CA GLN A 8 -1.44 -13.85 -8.85
C GLN A 8 -2.29 -14.81 -9.71
N HIS A 9 -3.06 -14.28 -10.66
CA HIS A 9 -3.89 -15.09 -11.55
C HIS A 9 -3.04 -16.03 -12.42
N ARG A 10 -1.90 -15.55 -12.95
CA ARG A 10 -0.97 -16.38 -13.72
C ARG A 10 -0.30 -17.46 -12.87
N LEU A 11 0.04 -17.17 -11.61
CA LEU A 11 0.56 -18.16 -10.66
C LEU A 11 -0.49 -19.23 -10.34
N ARG A 12 -1.76 -18.82 -10.15
CA ARG A 12 -2.85 -19.77 -9.89
C ARG A 12 -3.16 -20.66 -11.10
N ASN A 13 -3.15 -20.08 -12.30
CA ASN A 13 -3.37 -20.82 -13.56
C ASN A 13 -2.14 -21.60 -14.02
N PHE A 14 -0.97 -21.38 -13.43
CA PHE A 14 0.20 -22.20 -13.66
C PHE A 14 -0.10 -23.67 -13.32
N ARG A 15 -0.92 -23.93 -12.28
CA ARG A 15 -1.31 -25.28 -11.84
C ARG A 15 -1.97 -26.12 -12.93
N SER A 16 -2.90 -25.55 -13.71
CA SER A 16 -3.61 -26.28 -14.75
C SER A 16 -2.74 -26.53 -16.00
N GLY A 17 -1.76 -25.66 -16.26
CA GLY A 17 -0.84 -25.80 -17.40
C GLY A 17 0.26 -26.85 -17.20
N VAL A 18 0.62 -27.18 -15.95
CA VAL A 18 1.71 -28.12 -15.64
C VAL A 18 1.41 -29.54 -16.14
N TRP A 19 0.15 -29.96 -16.11
CA TRP A 19 -0.26 -31.31 -16.55
C TRP A 19 -0.37 -31.46 -18.08
N ASN A 20 -0.42 -30.35 -18.83
CA ASN A 20 -0.69 -30.35 -20.28
C ASN A 20 0.47 -29.85 -21.14
N GLU A 21 1.56 -29.32 -20.56
CA GLU A 21 2.64 -28.67 -21.30
C GLU A 21 4.02 -29.32 -21.12
N GLY A 22 4.81 -29.38 -22.20
CA GLY A 22 6.18 -29.89 -22.14
C GLY A 22 7.13 -29.00 -21.33
N HIS A 23 8.17 -29.61 -20.75
CA HIS A 23 9.17 -28.97 -19.86
C HIS A 23 9.69 -27.62 -20.36
N SER A 24 10.01 -27.49 -21.64
CA SER A 24 10.57 -26.25 -22.22
C SER A 24 9.59 -25.07 -22.26
N LYS A 25 8.27 -25.33 -22.29
CA LYS A 25 7.24 -24.28 -22.17
C LYS A 25 7.07 -23.86 -20.70
N LEU A 26 7.15 -24.83 -19.80
CA LEU A 26 7.03 -24.62 -18.36
C LEU A 26 8.17 -23.75 -17.81
N GLU A 27 9.40 -24.05 -18.17
CA GLU A 27 10.57 -23.25 -17.77
C GLU A 27 10.47 -21.80 -18.26
N ARG A 28 10.03 -21.59 -19.51
CA ARG A 28 9.82 -20.24 -20.07
C ARG A 28 8.74 -19.46 -19.32
N LYS A 29 7.64 -20.12 -18.95
CA LYS A 29 6.57 -19.49 -18.17
C LYS A 29 7.06 -19.04 -16.79
N ILE A 30 7.82 -19.87 -16.09
CA ILE A 30 8.37 -19.50 -14.78
C ILE A 30 9.41 -18.41 -14.91
N HIS A 31 10.29 -18.48 -15.90
CA HIS A 31 11.26 -17.41 -16.13
C HIS A 31 10.56 -16.06 -16.33
N LYS A 32 9.49 -16.05 -17.13
CA LYS A 32 8.66 -14.86 -17.33
C LYS A 32 7.95 -14.39 -16.05
N LEU A 33 7.43 -15.32 -15.23
CA LEU A 33 6.83 -14.98 -13.93
C LEU A 33 7.84 -14.33 -12.98
N VAL A 34 9.08 -14.85 -12.92
CA VAL A 34 10.15 -14.27 -12.11
C VAL A 34 10.50 -12.87 -12.62
N GLU A 35 10.63 -12.69 -13.93
CA GLU A 35 10.95 -11.40 -14.54
C GLU A 35 9.85 -10.36 -14.28
N ASP A 36 8.57 -10.75 -14.45
CA ASP A 36 7.41 -9.91 -14.16
C ASP A 36 7.36 -9.52 -12.67
N HIS A 37 7.61 -10.47 -11.75
CA HIS A 37 7.66 -10.21 -10.32
C HIS A 37 8.78 -9.22 -9.94
N LEU A 38 9.99 -9.41 -10.49
CA LEU A 38 11.12 -8.51 -10.29
C LEU A 38 10.88 -7.12 -10.88
N ARG A 39 10.15 -7.03 -12.00
CA ARG A 39 9.75 -5.75 -12.60
C ARG A 39 8.79 -5.00 -11.68
N ILE A 40 7.79 -5.68 -11.12
CA ILE A 40 6.85 -5.08 -10.15
C ILE A 40 7.58 -4.60 -8.90
N ILE A 41 8.50 -5.42 -8.37
CA ILE A 41 9.31 -5.04 -7.19
C ILE A 41 10.11 -3.77 -7.45
N ARG A 42 10.81 -3.70 -8.58
CA ARG A 42 11.60 -2.51 -8.97
C ARG A 42 10.70 -1.30 -9.13
N TYR A 43 9.59 -1.44 -9.83
CA TYR A 43 8.64 -0.36 -10.04
C TYR A 43 8.09 0.22 -8.73
N VAL A 44 7.69 -0.63 -7.77
CA VAL A 44 7.22 -0.15 -6.46
C VAL A 44 8.35 0.53 -5.68
N LYS A 45 9.57 0.00 -5.76
CA LYS A 45 10.74 0.62 -5.13
C LYS A 45 11.03 2.01 -5.71
N ASP A 46 11.05 2.13 -7.04
CA ASP A 46 11.29 3.40 -7.72
C ASP A 46 10.21 4.43 -7.36
N ILE A 47 8.93 4.00 -7.30
CA ILE A 47 7.85 4.85 -6.79
C ILE A 47 8.12 5.27 -5.36
N ASN A 48 8.43 4.33 -4.46
CA ASN A 48 8.68 4.64 -3.06
C ASN A 48 9.81 5.67 -2.92
N ASP A 49 10.93 5.48 -3.63
CA ASP A 49 12.09 6.37 -3.55
C ASP A 49 11.76 7.79 -4.06
N LEU A 50 10.83 7.93 -5.01
CA LEU A 50 10.35 9.22 -5.51
C LEU A 50 9.33 9.89 -4.57
N VAL A 51 8.40 9.12 -4.00
CA VAL A 51 7.25 9.68 -3.26
C VAL A 51 7.47 9.74 -1.76
N THR A 52 8.42 9.00 -1.19
CA THR A 52 8.55 8.85 0.26
C THR A 52 8.70 10.18 1.01
N TYR A 53 9.50 11.11 0.47
CA TYR A 53 9.68 12.45 1.05
C TYR A 53 8.50 13.38 0.77
N ILE A 54 7.85 13.24 -0.38
CA ILE A 54 6.62 13.98 -0.70
C ILE A 54 5.53 13.59 0.29
N CYS A 55 5.34 12.29 0.54
CA CYS A 55 4.40 11.78 1.53
C CYS A 55 4.74 12.25 2.95
N LEU A 56 6.02 12.39 3.29
CA LEU A 56 6.43 12.93 4.60
C LEU A 56 5.99 14.39 4.76
N ILE A 57 6.22 15.23 3.75
CA ILE A 57 5.81 16.63 3.77
C ILE A 57 4.28 16.74 3.79
N GLU A 58 3.59 15.92 3.00
CA GLU A 58 2.13 15.86 2.97
C GLU A 58 1.56 15.44 4.34
N PHE A 59 2.16 14.45 5.00
CA PHE A 59 1.77 14.00 6.33
C PHE A 59 1.87 15.12 7.38
N LEU A 60 3.00 15.84 7.40
CA LEU A 60 3.21 16.96 8.32
C LEU A 60 2.24 18.12 8.03
N SER A 61 2.09 18.45 6.75
CA SER A 61 1.19 19.52 6.30
C SER A 61 -0.26 19.21 6.64
N PHE A 62 -0.71 17.96 6.44
CA PHE A 62 -2.05 17.54 6.79
C PHE A 62 -2.32 17.69 8.28
N GLY A 63 -1.42 17.24 9.15
CA GLY A 63 -1.58 17.37 10.60
C GLY A 63 -1.74 18.83 11.05
N LEU A 64 -0.91 19.72 10.50
CA LEU A 64 -0.97 21.16 10.79
C LEU A 64 -2.27 21.79 10.28
N ILE A 65 -2.65 21.52 9.03
CA ILE A 65 -3.87 22.05 8.41
C ILE A 65 -5.10 21.55 9.17
N LEU A 66 -5.16 20.26 9.50
CA LEU A 66 -6.28 19.68 10.25
C LEU A 66 -6.44 20.37 11.61
N CYS A 67 -5.35 20.55 12.35
CA CYS A 67 -5.36 21.26 13.62
C CYS A 67 -5.84 22.72 13.49
N ALA A 68 -5.36 23.44 12.46
CA ALA A 68 -5.75 24.82 12.19
C ALA A 68 -7.24 24.94 11.83
N LEU A 69 -7.78 24.04 11.01
CA LEU A 69 -9.19 24.02 10.62
C LEU A 69 -10.12 23.68 11.80
N LEU A 70 -9.71 22.74 12.66
CA LEU A 70 -10.42 22.41 13.89
C LEU A 70 -10.48 23.61 14.84
N PHE A 71 -9.37 24.36 14.97
CA PHE A 71 -9.35 25.59 15.75
C PHE A 71 -10.22 26.68 15.13
N LEU A 72 -10.13 26.89 13.81
CA LEU A 72 -10.95 27.84 13.07
C LEU A 72 -12.46 27.60 13.29
N LEU A 73 -12.88 26.33 13.36
CA LEU A 73 -14.26 25.95 13.66
C LEU A 73 -14.75 26.42 15.05
N ASN A 74 -13.84 26.64 16.01
CA ASN A 74 -14.19 27.17 17.34
C ASN A 74 -14.28 28.71 17.36
N VAL A 75 -13.60 29.39 16.43
CA VAL A 75 -13.54 30.87 16.37
C VAL A 75 -14.65 31.44 15.47
N ILE A 76 -15.05 30.70 14.43
CA ILE A 76 -16.09 31.14 13.50
C ILE A 76 -17.45 31.20 14.19
N ASN A 77 -18.11 32.36 14.08
CA ASN A 77 -19.49 32.56 14.56
C ASN A 77 -20.54 32.47 13.44
N VAL A 78 -20.13 32.49 12.17
CA VAL A 78 -21.03 32.47 11.01
C VAL A 78 -21.26 31.05 10.51
N MET A 79 -22.52 30.59 10.55
CA MET A 79 -22.88 29.22 10.14
C MET A 79 -22.46 28.86 8.72
N ALA A 80 -22.60 29.77 7.74
CA ALA A 80 -22.20 29.51 6.36
C ALA A 80 -20.69 29.20 6.22
N GLN A 81 -19.84 29.92 6.97
CA GLN A 81 -18.40 29.67 6.98
C GLN A 81 -18.06 28.35 7.68
N ALA A 82 -18.76 28.02 8.77
CA ALA A 82 -18.59 26.73 9.46
C ALA A 82 -18.90 25.54 8.54
N VAL A 83 -19.98 25.61 7.75
CA VAL A 83 -20.33 24.57 6.76
C VAL A 83 -19.23 24.38 5.72
N ILE A 84 -18.66 25.46 5.21
CA ILE A 84 -17.55 25.40 4.24
C ILE A 84 -16.32 24.72 4.85
N VAL A 85 -15.95 25.09 6.08
CA VAL A 85 -14.80 24.48 6.79
C VAL A 85 -15.02 23.00 7.05
N VAL A 86 -16.22 22.60 7.49
CA VAL A 86 -16.57 21.17 7.68
C VAL A 86 -16.49 20.40 6.37
N ALA A 87 -17.03 20.94 5.29
CA ALA A 87 -16.97 20.33 3.97
C ALA A 87 -15.51 20.16 3.50
N TYR A 88 -14.66 21.16 3.77
CA TYR A 88 -13.23 21.10 3.46
C TYR A 88 -12.50 20.03 4.27
N ILE A 89 -12.72 19.96 5.59
CA ILE A 89 -12.17 18.89 6.45
C ILE A 89 -12.60 17.52 5.93
N PHE A 90 -13.88 17.33 5.61
CA PHE A 90 -14.39 16.05 5.10
C PHE A 90 -13.75 15.66 3.77
N SER A 91 -13.62 16.61 2.84
CA SER A 91 -12.96 16.38 1.54
C SER A 91 -11.49 15.99 1.72
N MET A 92 -10.77 16.70 2.58
CA MET A 92 -9.35 16.42 2.87
C MET A 92 -9.18 15.03 3.51
N LEU A 93 -10.03 14.69 4.48
CA LEU A 93 -10.05 13.36 5.10
C LEU A 93 -10.32 12.26 4.09
N ALA A 94 -11.29 12.45 3.20
CA ALA A 94 -11.63 11.47 2.17
C ALA A 94 -10.47 11.24 1.19
N GLN A 95 -9.78 12.31 0.78
CA GLN A 95 -8.62 12.22 -0.12
C GLN A 95 -7.49 11.40 0.50
N ILE A 96 -7.11 11.72 1.74
CA ILE A 96 -6.02 11.02 2.42
C ILE A 96 -6.42 9.59 2.76
N PHE A 97 -7.65 9.37 3.24
CA PHE A 97 -8.17 8.03 3.49
C PHE A 97 -8.06 7.16 2.23
N ALA A 98 -8.48 7.67 1.06
CA ALA A 98 -8.38 6.94 -0.20
C ALA A 98 -6.93 6.60 -0.57
N PHE A 99 -5.99 7.53 -0.32
CA PHE A 99 -4.58 7.32 -0.60
C PHE A 99 -3.97 6.25 0.32
N TYR A 100 -4.22 6.32 1.64
CA TYR A 100 -3.78 5.30 2.61
C TYR A 100 -4.42 3.93 2.35
N TRP A 101 -5.70 3.92 1.98
CA TRP A 101 -6.41 2.70 1.60
C TRP A 101 -5.73 2.03 0.39
N HIS A 102 -5.42 2.80 -0.66
CA HIS A 102 -4.76 2.25 -1.85
C HIS A 102 -3.36 1.68 -1.53
N SER A 103 -2.58 2.40 -0.72
CA SER A 103 -1.26 1.94 -0.27
C SER A 103 -1.34 0.66 0.55
N ASN A 104 -2.33 0.55 1.45
CA ASN A 104 -2.55 -0.65 2.25
C ASN A 104 -3.03 -1.84 1.39
N GLU A 105 -3.91 -1.61 0.43
CA GLU A 105 -4.36 -2.63 -0.52
C GLU A 105 -3.21 -3.17 -1.38
N VAL A 106 -2.30 -2.30 -1.85
CA VAL A 106 -1.09 -2.74 -2.58
C VAL A 106 -0.23 -3.64 -1.70
N ARG A 107 -0.07 -3.28 -0.42
CA ARG A 107 0.65 -4.07 0.58
C ARG A 107 0.03 -5.45 0.76
N GLU A 108 -1.27 -5.52 0.99
CA GLU A 108 -1.98 -6.79 1.23
C GLU A 108 -1.96 -7.69 -0.02
N GLU A 109 -2.26 -7.13 -1.19
CA GLU A 109 -2.24 -7.87 -2.45
C GLU A 109 -0.83 -8.38 -2.80
N SER A 110 0.22 -7.67 -2.38
CA SER A 110 1.59 -8.14 -2.58
C SER A 110 1.89 -9.40 -1.77
N MET A 111 1.36 -9.52 -0.54
CA MET A 111 1.57 -10.69 0.31
C MET A 111 0.84 -11.93 -0.23
N LYS A 112 -0.35 -11.74 -0.82
CA LYS A 112 -1.13 -12.82 -1.47
C LYS A 112 -0.38 -13.49 -2.63
N ILE A 113 0.66 -12.86 -3.20
CA ILE A 113 1.53 -13.50 -4.20
C ILE A 113 2.24 -14.73 -3.63
N ALA A 114 2.70 -14.67 -2.37
CA ALA A 114 3.38 -15.79 -1.72
C ALA A 114 2.45 -17.00 -1.56
N GLU A 115 1.20 -16.75 -1.13
CA GLU A 115 0.16 -17.77 -0.99
C GLU A 115 -0.23 -18.38 -2.35
N ALA A 116 -0.38 -17.54 -3.38
CA ALA A 116 -0.65 -18.00 -4.74
C ALA A 116 0.51 -18.85 -5.32
N ALA A 117 1.76 -18.50 -5.02
CA ALA A 117 2.92 -19.29 -5.44
C ALA A 117 3.03 -20.61 -4.66
N TYR A 118 2.72 -20.62 -3.37
CA TYR A 118 2.74 -21.81 -2.51
C TYR A 118 1.66 -22.83 -2.88
N SER A 119 0.47 -22.36 -3.27
CA SER A 119 -0.64 -23.21 -3.72
C SER A 119 -0.47 -23.77 -5.15
N GLY A 120 0.63 -23.42 -5.84
CA GLY A 120 1.01 -23.99 -7.14
C GLY A 120 1.50 -25.44 -7.02
N PRO A 121 1.68 -26.17 -8.15
CA PRO A 121 2.11 -27.57 -8.14
C PRO A 121 3.64 -27.67 -7.99
N TRP A 122 4.17 -27.15 -6.88
CA TRP A 122 5.61 -27.19 -6.62
C TRP A 122 6.13 -28.61 -6.28
N VAL A 123 5.22 -29.55 -5.99
CA VAL A 123 5.57 -30.95 -5.68
C VAL A 123 5.98 -31.72 -6.94
N ASP A 124 5.25 -31.54 -8.04
CA ASP A 124 5.35 -32.37 -9.26
C ASP A 124 6.30 -31.78 -10.33
N VAL A 125 6.99 -30.69 -10.01
CA VAL A 125 7.87 -29.97 -10.94
C VAL A 125 9.35 -30.27 -10.69
N GLU A 126 10.19 -30.02 -11.69
CA GLU A 126 11.63 -30.25 -11.62
C GLU A 126 12.32 -29.36 -10.56
N ASN A 127 13.47 -29.84 -10.05
CA ASN A 127 14.20 -29.15 -8.99
C ASN A 127 14.66 -27.73 -9.37
N SER A 128 14.95 -27.48 -10.66
CA SER A 128 15.29 -26.15 -11.19
C SER A 128 14.13 -25.16 -11.01
N ILE A 129 12.91 -25.63 -11.29
CA ILE A 129 11.66 -24.89 -11.17
C ILE A 129 11.29 -24.68 -9.70
N LYS A 130 11.43 -25.72 -8.86
CA LYS A 130 11.17 -25.62 -7.41
C LYS A 130 11.99 -24.50 -6.78
N LYS A 131 13.28 -24.40 -7.11
CA LYS A 131 14.17 -23.34 -6.61
C LYS A 131 13.68 -21.93 -7.01
N LYS A 132 13.24 -21.74 -8.25
CA LYS A 132 12.70 -20.45 -8.73
C LYS A 132 11.41 -20.06 -8.02
N LEU A 133 10.49 -21.01 -7.84
CA LEU A 133 9.25 -20.80 -7.07
C LEU A 133 9.53 -20.47 -5.61
N LEU A 134 10.47 -21.19 -4.98
CA LEU A 134 10.89 -20.91 -3.60
C LEU A 134 11.43 -19.49 -3.45
N LEU A 135 12.25 -19.02 -4.40
CA LEU A 135 12.76 -17.64 -4.39
C LEU A 135 11.62 -16.62 -4.51
N ILE A 136 10.60 -16.88 -5.34
CA ILE A 136 9.41 -16.02 -5.42
C ILE A 136 8.69 -15.99 -4.08
N ILE A 137 8.46 -17.15 -3.44
CA ILE A 137 7.76 -17.23 -2.15
C ILE A 137 8.53 -16.44 -1.07
N ILE A 138 9.84 -16.69 -0.92
CA ILE A 138 10.68 -15.99 0.06
C ILE A 138 10.68 -14.48 -0.20
N ARG A 139 10.71 -14.04 -1.47
CA ARG A 139 10.70 -12.62 -1.80
C ARG A 139 9.34 -11.97 -1.59
N ALA A 140 8.24 -12.66 -1.91
CA ALA A 140 6.87 -12.18 -1.80
C ALA A 140 6.38 -12.12 -0.35
N GLN A 141 7.01 -12.84 0.57
CA GLN A 141 6.79 -12.69 2.01
C GLN A 141 7.23 -11.32 2.56
N ARG A 142 8.06 -10.58 1.81
CA ARG A 142 8.36 -9.17 2.13
C ARG A 142 7.39 -8.28 1.36
N PRO A 143 6.46 -7.60 2.06
CA PRO A 143 5.44 -6.80 1.41
C PRO A 143 6.04 -5.68 0.55
N LEU A 144 5.33 -5.36 -0.53
CA LEU A 144 5.57 -4.17 -1.33
C LEU A 144 4.78 -3.02 -0.71
N GLU A 145 5.49 -2.13 -0.03
CA GLU A 145 4.88 -1.02 0.70
C GLU A 145 5.52 0.31 0.34
N ILE A 146 4.69 1.36 0.37
CA ILE A 146 5.14 2.74 0.27
C ILE A 146 5.35 3.23 1.70
N THR A 147 6.48 3.86 1.95
CA THR A 147 6.90 4.34 3.27
C THR A 147 6.91 5.85 3.31
N VAL A 148 6.60 6.41 4.47
CA VAL A 148 6.68 7.83 4.77
C VAL A 148 8.07 8.12 5.34
N GLY A 149 8.86 8.91 4.61
CA GLY A 149 10.23 9.28 4.99
C GLY A 149 11.19 8.10 5.22
N ASN A 150 10.95 6.94 4.58
CA ASN A 150 11.65 5.67 4.80
C ASN A 150 11.62 5.14 6.26
N LEU A 151 10.69 5.63 7.09
CA LEU A 151 10.58 5.24 8.50
C LEU A 151 9.38 4.34 8.75
N TYR A 152 8.21 4.77 8.30
CA TYR A 152 6.94 4.10 8.61
C TYR A 152 6.18 3.71 7.35
N PRO A 153 5.61 2.50 7.28
CA PRO A 153 4.79 2.09 6.15
C PRO A 153 3.47 2.87 6.13
N MET A 154 3.01 3.23 4.94
CA MET A 154 1.78 3.97 4.74
C MET A 154 0.56 3.05 4.90
N THR A 155 0.13 2.82 6.14
CA THR A 155 -0.98 1.93 6.51
C THR A 155 -2.16 2.68 7.09
N LEU A 156 -3.34 2.06 7.08
CA LEU A 156 -4.54 2.64 7.69
C LEU A 156 -4.37 2.91 9.19
N GLU A 157 -3.54 2.10 9.86
CA GLU A 157 -3.15 2.27 11.27
C GLU A 157 -2.36 3.56 11.50
N MET A 158 -1.45 3.91 10.58
CA MET A 158 -0.70 5.17 10.64
C MET A 158 -1.62 6.37 10.44
N PHE A 159 -2.60 6.27 9.53
CA PHE A 159 -3.62 7.31 9.35
C PHE A 159 -4.46 7.51 10.62
N GLN A 160 -4.92 6.43 11.25
CA GLN A 160 -5.66 6.52 12.51
C GLN A 160 -4.81 7.15 13.64
N SER A 161 -3.53 6.77 13.72
CA SER A 161 -2.59 7.36 14.69
C SER A 161 -2.43 8.87 14.48
N LEU A 162 -2.32 9.31 13.23
CA LEU A 162 -2.24 10.73 12.86
C LEU A 162 -3.48 11.52 13.28
N LEU A 163 -4.69 10.96 13.09
CA LEU A 163 -5.94 11.60 13.51
C LEU A 163 -5.99 11.75 15.04
N ASN A 164 -5.61 10.71 15.78
CA ASN A 164 -5.59 10.75 17.25
C ASN A 164 -4.62 11.81 17.78
N VAL A 165 -3.43 11.90 17.18
CA VAL A 165 -2.42 12.91 17.54
C VAL A 165 -2.93 14.31 17.24
N SER A 166 -3.48 14.54 16.05
CA SER A 166 -4.05 15.84 15.64
C SER A 166 -5.18 16.29 16.57
N TYR A 167 -6.08 15.37 16.94
CA TYR A 167 -7.15 15.64 17.90
C TYR A 167 -6.61 15.97 19.28
N SER A 168 -5.60 15.24 19.76
CA SER A 168 -4.96 15.51 21.05
C SER A 168 -4.36 16.92 21.09
N TYR A 169 -3.60 17.31 20.05
CA TYR A 169 -3.07 18.67 19.92
C TYR A 169 -4.18 19.72 19.90
N PHE A 170 -5.25 19.50 19.13
CA PHE A 170 -6.40 20.38 19.11
C PHE A 170 -7.02 20.56 20.50
N THR A 171 -7.22 19.47 21.26
CA THR A 171 -7.80 19.57 22.62
C THR A 171 -6.90 20.34 23.58
N ILE A 172 -5.58 20.22 23.47
CA ILE A 172 -4.61 21.01 24.25
C ILE A 172 -4.72 22.49 23.89
N LEU A 173 -4.69 22.83 22.60
CA LEU A 173 -4.84 24.21 22.12
C LEU A 173 -6.16 24.83 22.61
N ARG A 174 -7.26 24.07 22.55
CA ARG A 174 -8.57 24.51 23.05
C ARG A 174 -8.55 24.79 24.55
N ARG A 175 -7.86 23.96 25.35
CA ARG A 175 -7.72 24.16 26.81
C ARG A 175 -6.81 25.33 27.18
N LEU A 176 -5.89 25.74 26.32
CA LEU A 176 -5.02 26.90 26.57
C LEU A 176 -5.68 28.21 26.20
N TYR A 177 -6.60 28.19 25.22
CA TYR A 177 -7.33 29.37 24.76
C TYR A 177 -8.59 29.68 25.58
N ASN A 178 -9.26 28.65 26.13
CA ASN A 178 -10.37 28.80 27.08
C ASN A 178 -9.85 28.97 28.52
#